data_AF-A0A6A4S5E5-F1
#
_entry.id   AF-A0A6A4S5E5-F1
#
_cell.length_a   1.000
_cell.length_b   1.000
_cell.length_c   1.000
_cell.angle_alpha   90.00
_cell.angle_beta   90.00
_cell.angle_gamma   90.00
#
_symmetry.space_group_name_H-M   'P 1'
#
loop_
_entity.id
_entity.type
_entity.pdbx_description
1 polymer ?
#
loop_
_entity_poly.entity_id
_entity_poly.type
_entity_poly.pdbx_seq_one_letter_code
_entity_poly.pdbx_strand_id
1 'polypeptide(L)'
;MQLQNKLDSATSFVDAGNAYKKADPQEAINCLNQAIDIYTDMAIAHYEQAADYYKGEESNSSANKCLLKVGHYSAQLEQYPKAVEIYEQLAIEKYEEMFPAFSDSRELKLLKKLLEAHEEQNSEAFTEAVKEFDSVSRLDQWLTTMLLRIKKTIQGDAGDLK
;
A
#
# COMPACT_ATOMS: atom_id res chain seq x y z
N MET A 1 -17.49 17.12 10.96
CA MET A 1 -17.44 18.48 10.39
C MET A 1 -16.57 18.56 9.14
N GLN A 2 -15.37 17.96 9.10
CA GLN A 2 -14.50 17.98 7.91
C GLN A 2 -15.02 17.16 6.70
N LEU A 3 -15.66 16.00 6.90
CA LEU A 3 -16.21 15.17 5.81
C LEU A 3 -17.38 15.83 5.06
N GLN A 4 -18.27 16.50 5.79
CA GLN A 4 -19.39 17.23 5.18
C GLN A 4 -18.89 18.35 4.27
N ASN A 5 -17.87 19.10 4.72
CA ASN A 5 -17.25 20.16 3.93
C ASN A 5 -16.57 19.61 2.66
N LYS A 6 -15.99 18.40 2.71
CA LYS A 6 -15.43 17.73 1.52
C LYS A 6 -16.53 17.36 0.51
N LEU A 7 -17.66 16.85 0.98
CA LEU A 7 -18.80 16.51 0.13
C LEU A 7 -19.39 17.74 -0.57
N ASP A 8 -19.55 18.85 0.16
CA ASP A 8 -20.06 20.10 -0.39
C ASP A 8 -19.09 20.67 -1.44
N SER A 9 -17.78 20.56 -1.19
CA SER A 9 -16.73 20.93 -2.14
C SER A 9 -16.79 20.08 -3.41
N ALA A 10 -16.91 18.75 -3.29
CA ALA A 10 -17.00 17.85 -4.43
C ALA A 10 -18.24 18.16 -5.30
N THR A 11 -19.38 18.40 -4.66
CA THR A 11 -20.64 18.75 -5.34
C THR A 11 -20.48 20.05 -6.14
N SER A 12 -19.82 21.06 -5.54
CA SER A 12 -19.56 22.34 -6.20
C SER A 12 -18.69 22.17 -7.46
N PHE A 13 -17.68 21.30 -7.41
CA PHE A 13 -16.84 20.99 -8.58
C PHE A 13 -17.62 20.25 -9.67
N VAL A 14 -18.54 19.35 -9.31
CA VAL A 14 -19.43 18.68 -10.29
C VAL A 14 -20.34 19.69 -10.98
N ASP A 15 -20.94 20.61 -10.23
CA ASP A 15 -21.79 21.66 -10.78
C ASP A 15 -21.02 22.59 -11.72
N ALA A 16 -19.80 22.99 -11.33
CA ALA A 16 -18.89 23.75 -12.19
C ALA A 16 -18.55 22.99 -13.48
N GLY A 17 -18.16 21.71 -13.38
CA GLY A 17 -17.86 20.87 -14.54
C GLY A 17 -19.04 20.74 -15.50
N ASN A 18 -20.26 20.60 -14.97
CA ASN A 18 -21.48 20.56 -15.77
C ASN A 18 -21.76 21.89 -16.48
N ALA A 19 -21.47 23.02 -15.84
CA ALA A 19 -21.61 24.35 -16.44
C ALA A 19 -20.58 24.58 -17.56
N TYR A 20 -19.32 24.17 -17.36
CA TYR A 20 -18.25 24.33 -18.34
C TYR A 20 -18.36 23.37 -19.53
N LYS A 21 -19.09 22.24 -19.41
CA LYS A 21 -19.13 21.17 -20.42
C LYS A 21 -19.34 21.61 -21.87
N LYS A 22 -20.09 22.70 -22.10
CA LYS A 22 -20.33 23.27 -23.45
C LYS A 22 -19.45 24.45 -23.82
N ALA A 23 -18.91 25.17 -22.82
CA ALA A 23 -18.16 26.40 -23.02
C ALA A 23 -16.65 26.13 -23.08
N ASP A 24 -16.16 25.28 -22.19
CA ASP A 24 -14.75 24.89 -22.08
C ASP A 24 -14.65 23.42 -21.63
N PRO A 25 -14.50 22.47 -22.56
CA PRO A 25 -14.38 21.06 -22.23
C PRO A 25 -13.15 20.74 -21.38
N GLN A 26 -12.07 21.51 -21.48
CA GLN A 26 -10.84 21.24 -20.76
C GLN A 26 -10.98 21.60 -19.29
N GLU A 27 -11.57 22.77 -19.00
CA GLU A 27 -11.91 23.15 -17.63
C GLU A 27 -12.97 22.25 -17.01
N ALA A 28 -13.95 21.77 -17.80
CA ALA A 28 -14.91 20.78 -17.32
C ALA A 28 -14.24 19.48 -16.86
N ILE A 29 -13.26 18.98 -17.61
CA ILE A 29 -12.47 17.79 -17.24
C ILE A 29 -11.69 18.07 -15.95
N ASN A 30 -11.06 19.24 -15.84
CA ASN A 30 -10.30 19.61 -14.65
C ASN A 30 -11.18 19.64 -13.39
N CYS A 31 -12.35 20.29 -13.43
CA CYS A 31 -13.29 20.31 -12.31
C CYS A 31 -13.78 18.90 -11.94
N LEU A 32 -14.08 18.05 -12.94
CA LEU A 32 -14.53 16.68 -12.69
C LEU A 32 -13.43 15.81 -12.06
N ASN A 33 -12.17 15.97 -12.48
CA ASN A 33 -11.04 15.28 -11.85
C ASN A 33 -10.89 15.69 -10.38
N GLN A 34 -10.99 16.98 -10.07
CA GLN A 34 -10.96 17.44 -8.67
C GLN A 34 -12.10 16.85 -7.83
N ALA A 35 -13.31 16.74 -8.40
CA ALA A 35 -14.42 16.08 -7.72
C ALA A 35 -14.13 14.58 -7.50
N ILE A 36 -13.59 13.89 -8.51
CA ILE A 36 -13.21 12.47 -8.42
C ILE A 36 -12.19 12.25 -7.30
N ASP A 37 -11.16 13.09 -7.20
CA ASP A 37 -10.14 12.97 -6.18
C ASP A 37 -10.73 13.10 -4.77
N ILE A 38 -11.62 14.08 -4.56
CA ILE A 38 -12.30 14.28 -3.28
C ILE A 38 -13.21 13.08 -2.95
N TYR A 39 -13.99 12.59 -3.91
CA TYR A 39 -14.84 11.41 -3.69
C TYR A 39 -14.02 10.16 -3.37
N THR A 40 -12.88 9.99 -4.03
CA THR A 40 -11.98 8.87 -3.82
C THR A 40 -11.36 8.92 -2.42
N ASP A 41 -10.93 10.10 -1.96
CA ASP A 41 -10.41 10.31 -0.61
C ASP A 41 -11.48 10.03 0.48
N MET A 42 -12.72 10.43 0.25
CA MET A 42 -13.82 10.08 1.16
C MET A 42 -14.12 8.57 1.14
N ALA A 43 -14.07 7.93 -0.03
CA ALA A 43 -14.28 6.49 -0.14
C ALA A 43 -13.21 5.73 0.66
N ILE A 44 -11.94 6.13 0.58
CA ILE A 44 -10.86 5.60 1.40
C ILE A 44 -11.23 5.64 2.88
N ALA A 45 -11.58 6.82 3.41
CA ALA A 45 -11.91 6.97 4.82
C ALA A 45 -13.08 6.08 5.27
N HIS A 46 -14.10 5.91 4.43
CA HIS A 46 -15.23 5.03 4.74
C HIS A 46 -14.87 3.55 4.67
N TYR A 47 -14.06 3.14 3.69
CA TYR A 47 -13.60 1.76 3.60
C TYR A 47 -12.64 1.40 4.74
N GLU A 48 -11.81 2.33 5.21
CA GLU A 48 -10.97 2.15 6.41
C GLU A 48 -11.83 1.94 7.66
N GLN A 49 -12.81 2.80 7.89
CA GLN A 49 -13.76 2.65 9.00
C GLN A 49 -14.51 1.31 8.94
N ALA A 50 -14.92 0.89 7.74
CA ALA A 50 -15.57 -0.40 7.55
C ALA A 50 -14.62 -1.57 7.79
N ALA A 51 -13.35 -1.45 7.39
CA ALA A 51 -12.33 -2.47 7.65
C ALA A 51 -12.09 -2.63 9.15
N ASP A 52 -11.94 -1.52 9.90
CA ASP A 52 -11.77 -1.54 11.35
C ASP A 52 -12.98 -2.16 12.05
N TYR A 53 -14.19 -1.83 11.59
CA TYR A 53 -15.43 -2.41 12.09
C TYR A 53 -15.44 -3.94 11.89
N TYR A 54 -15.19 -4.41 10.66
CA TYR A 54 -15.17 -5.85 10.36
C TYR A 54 -14.06 -6.59 11.10
N LYS A 55 -12.90 -5.96 11.30
CA LYS A 55 -11.80 -6.51 12.10
C LYS A 55 -12.21 -6.66 13.57
N GLY A 56 -12.96 -5.71 14.10
CA GLY A 56 -13.56 -5.77 15.45
C GLY A 56 -14.62 -6.87 15.61
N GLU A 57 -15.36 -7.21 14.55
CA GLU A 57 -16.30 -8.32 14.50
C GLU A 57 -15.64 -9.68 14.15
N GLU A 58 -14.30 -9.76 14.14
CA GLU A 58 -13.52 -10.94 13.75
C GLU A 58 -13.79 -11.43 12.31
N SER A 59 -14.34 -10.57 11.45
CA SER A 59 -14.64 -10.84 10.04
C SER A 59 -13.50 -10.42 9.11
N ASN A 60 -12.35 -11.10 9.23
CA ASN A 60 -11.13 -10.74 8.48
C ASN A 60 -11.33 -10.74 6.96
N SER A 61 -12.07 -11.72 6.41
CA SER A 61 -12.31 -11.76 4.96
C SER A 61 -13.12 -10.56 4.44
N SER A 62 -13.96 -9.96 5.28
CA SER A 62 -14.72 -8.75 4.93
C SER A 62 -13.85 -7.50 5.07
N ALA A 63 -13.08 -7.41 6.16
CA ALA A 63 -12.08 -6.36 6.35
C ALA A 63 -11.09 -6.30 5.18
N ASN A 64 -10.58 -7.46 4.75
CA ASN A 64 -9.61 -7.58 3.67
C ASN A 64 -10.16 -7.11 2.31
N LYS A 65 -11.46 -7.30 2.06
CA LYS A 65 -12.12 -6.74 0.88
C LYS A 65 -12.21 -5.21 0.93
N CYS A 66 -12.48 -4.64 2.11
CA CYS A 66 -12.47 -3.19 2.30
C CYS A 66 -11.06 -2.64 2.11
N LEU A 67 -10.05 -3.21 2.76
CA LEU A 67 -8.65 -2.81 2.63
C LEU A 67 -8.17 -2.89 1.17
N LEU A 68 -8.57 -3.92 0.42
CA LEU A 68 -8.22 -4.01 -1.00
C LEU A 68 -8.76 -2.81 -1.81
N LYS A 69 -9.95 -2.30 -1.46
CA LYS A 69 -10.50 -1.07 -2.04
C LYS A 69 -9.72 0.16 -1.59
N VAL A 70 -9.34 0.24 -0.32
CA VAL A 70 -8.47 1.31 0.18
C VAL A 70 -7.15 1.36 -0.59
N GLY A 71 -6.47 0.22 -0.78
CA GLY A 71 -5.24 0.13 -1.56
C GLY A 71 -5.42 0.61 -3.00
N HIS A 72 -6.51 0.19 -3.67
CA HIS A 72 -6.81 0.59 -5.04
C HIS A 72 -7.03 2.10 -5.17
N TYR A 73 -7.84 2.68 -4.28
CA TYR A 73 -8.10 4.11 -4.29
C TYR A 73 -6.88 4.94 -3.88
N SER A 74 -6.08 4.45 -2.94
CA SER A 74 -4.82 5.09 -2.53
C SER A 74 -3.85 5.17 -3.71
N ALA A 75 -3.75 4.10 -4.51
CA ALA A 75 -2.93 4.09 -5.71
C ALA A 75 -3.44 5.08 -6.79
N GLN A 76 -4.76 5.24 -6.92
CA GLN A 76 -5.35 6.21 -7.85
C GLN A 76 -5.07 7.66 -7.46
N LEU A 77 -5.00 7.96 -6.16
CA LEU A 77 -4.59 9.26 -5.64
C LEU A 77 -3.06 9.44 -5.56
N GLU A 78 -2.29 8.58 -6.22
CA GLU A 78 -0.82 8.58 -6.22
C GLU A 78 -0.21 8.42 -4.81
N GLN A 79 -0.99 7.97 -3.83
CA GLN A 79 -0.54 7.61 -2.48
C GLN A 79 0.10 6.22 -2.49
N TYR A 80 1.11 6.03 -3.34
CA TYR A 80 1.76 4.74 -3.55
C TYR A 80 2.33 4.10 -2.28
N PRO A 81 2.95 4.85 -1.33
CA PRO A 81 3.45 4.23 -0.10
C PRO A 81 2.35 3.53 0.69
N LYS A 82 1.22 4.20 0.89
CA LYS A 82 0.05 3.64 1.58
C LYS A 82 -0.56 2.45 0.83
N ALA A 83 -0.65 2.55 -0.50
CA ALA A 83 -1.19 1.46 -1.31
C ALA A 83 -0.33 0.20 -1.21
N VAL A 84 1.01 0.35 -1.28
CA VAL A 84 1.96 -0.76 -1.18
C VAL A 84 1.85 -1.45 0.18
N GLU A 85 1.85 -0.68 1.28
CA GLU A 85 1.72 -1.21 2.64
C GLU A 85 0.46 -2.09 2.78
N ILE A 86 -0.69 -1.60 2.30
CA ILE A 86 -1.96 -2.34 2.36
C ILE A 86 -1.90 -3.62 1.52
N TYR A 87 -1.36 -3.54 0.29
CA TYR A 87 -1.27 -4.72 -0.57
C TYR A 87 -0.32 -5.77 -0.03
N GLU A 88 0.77 -5.34 0.59
CA GLU A 88 1.74 -6.22 1.24
C GLU A 88 1.12 -7.00 2.40
N GLN A 89 0.45 -6.30 3.32
CA GLN A 89 -0.25 -6.91 4.45
C GLN A 89 -1.28 -7.95 3.95
N LEU A 90 -2.10 -7.58 2.98
CA LEU A 90 -3.11 -8.48 2.40
C LEU A 90 -2.49 -9.69 1.69
N ALA A 91 -1.34 -9.52 1.04
CA ALA A 91 -0.64 -10.62 0.38
C ALA A 91 -0.11 -11.62 1.42
N ILE A 92 0.52 -11.12 2.49
CA ILE A 92 1.02 -11.96 3.59
C ILE A 92 -0.13 -12.76 4.20
N GLU A 93 -1.21 -12.10 4.62
CA GLU A 93 -2.37 -12.76 5.23
C GLU A 93 -2.95 -13.82 4.29
N LYS A 94 -3.09 -13.51 3.01
CA LYS A 94 -3.60 -14.46 2.01
C LYS A 94 -2.72 -15.69 1.88
N TYR A 95 -1.40 -15.53 1.84
CA TYR A 95 -0.50 -16.68 1.75
C TYR A 95 -0.50 -17.53 3.03
N GLU A 96 -0.62 -16.91 4.20
CA GLU A 96 -0.78 -17.60 5.48
C GLU A 96 -2.11 -18.37 5.54
N GLU A 97 -3.21 -17.81 5.05
CA GLU A 97 -4.51 -18.50 4.93
C GLU A 97 -4.45 -19.68 3.94
N MET A 98 -3.80 -19.51 2.80
CA MET A 98 -3.70 -20.54 1.77
C MET A 98 -2.86 -21.74 2.21
N PHE A 99 -1.83 -21.51 3.03
CA PHE A 99 -0.96 -22.57 3.54
C PHE A 99 -0.49 -22.23 4.96
N PRO A 100 -1.16 -22.73 6.02
CA PRO A 100 -0.82 -22.38 7.40
C PRO A 100 0.63 -22.68 7.81
N ALA A 101 1.26 -23.72 7.23
CA ALA A 101 2.67 -24.01 7.49
C ALA A 101 3.64 -22.97 6.87
N PHE A 102 3.15 -22.13 5.94
CA PHE A 102 3.90 -20.98 5.43
C PHE A 102 4.20 -19.96 6.54
N SER A 103 3.27 -19.78 7.49
CA SER A 103 3.43 -18.86 8.63
C SER A 103 4.71 -19.16 9.43
N ASP A 104 5.04 -20.44 9.55
CA ASP A 104 6.23 -20.90 10.26
C ASP A 104 7.47 -21.06 9.41
N SER A 105 7.34 -20.88 8.10
CA SER A 105 8.44 -20.97 7.15
C SER A 105 9.53 -19.95 7.46
N ARG A 106 10.77 -20.34 7.19
CA ARG A 106 11.92 -19.44 7.39
C ARG A 106 11.88 -18.30 6.39
N GLU A 107 11.33 -18.57 5.21
CA GLU A 107 11.16 -17.65 4.10
C GLU A 107 10.23 -16.51 4.48
N LEU A 108 9.06 -16.79 5.06
CA LEU A 108 8.15 -15.74 5.51
C LEU A 108 8.73 -14.95 6.69
N LYS A 109 9.37 -15.64 7.65
CA LYS A 109 10.04 -14.98 8.78
C LYS A 109 11.15 -14.04 8.31
N LEU A 110 11.95 -14.46 7.33
CA LEU A 110 12.94 -13.60 6.69
C LEU A 110 12.25 -12.42 6.00
N LEU A 111 11.25 -12.67 5.16
CA LEU A 111 10.54 -11.63 4.42
C LEU A 111 10.02 -10.53 5.35
N LYS A 112 9.30 -10.88 6.43
CA LYS A 112 8.79 -9.92 7.42
C LYS A 112 9.91 -9.07 8.04
N LYS A 113 11.04 -9.69 8.43
CA LYS A 113 12.19 -8.95 8.99
C LYS A 113 12.84 -8.01 7.97
N LEU A 114 12.93 -8.41 6.70
CA LEU A 114 13.53 -7.57 5.65
C LEU A 114 12.65 -6.36 5.32
N LEU A 115 11.33 -6.53 5.37
CA LEU A 115 10.35 -5.47 5.16
C LEU A 115 10.45 -4.43 6.28
N GLU A 116 10.40 -4.86 7.54
CA GLU A 116 10.58 -4.00 8.72
C GLU A 116 11.92 -3.23 8.66
N ALA A 117 13.02 -3.94 8.38
CA ALA A 117 14.33 -3.30 8.25
C ALA A 117 14.41 -2.30 7.09
N HIS A 118 13.66 -2.53 6.00
CA HIS A 118 13.58 -1.59 4.89
C HIS A 118 12.74 -0.35 5.26
N GLU A 119 11.61 -0.53 5.92
CA GLU A 119 10.77 0.58 6.41
C GLU A 119 11.52 1.48 7.40
N GLU A 120 12.27 0.88 8.33
CA GLU A 120 13.08 1.60 9.31
C GLU A 120 14.38 2.18 8.74
N GLN A 121 14.67 1.96 7.45
CA GLN A 121 15.94 2.30 6.81
C GLN A 121 17.16 1.72 7.58
N ASN A 122 16.98 0.56 8.20
CA ASN A 122 17.95 -0.06 9.11
C ASN A 122 18.76 -1.15 8.39
N SER A 123 19.88 -0.74 7.78
CA SER A 123 20.75 -1.67 7.04
C SER A 123 21.44 -2.73 7.92
N GLU A 124 21.56 -2.48 9.22
CA GLU A 124 22.14 -3.42 10.18
C GLU A 124 21.16 -4.56 10.48
N ALA A 125 19.92 -4.23 10.83
CA ALA A 125 18.84 -5.20 11.01
C ALA A 125 18.61 -6.06 9.75
N PHE A 126 18.67 -5.44 8.56
CA PHE A 126 18.60 -6.17 7.30
C PHE A 126 19.73 -7.20 7.18
N THR A 127 20.96 -6.81 7.51
CA THR A 127 22.13 -7.69 7.42
C THR A 127 22.06 -8.82 8.44
N GLU A 128 21.57 -8.53 9.65
CA GLU A 128 21.36 -9.53 10.70
C GLU A 128 20.32 -10.57 10.29
N ALA A 129 19.17 -10.13 9.78
CA ALA A 129 18.12 -11.03 9.30
C ALA A 129 18.60 -11.97 8.18
N VAL A 130 19.34 -11.43 7.20
CA VAL A 130 19.95 -12.24 6.12
C VAL A 130 20.97 -13.23 6.68
N LYS A 131 21.80 -12.82 7.64
CA LYS A 131 22.82 -13.67 8.27
C LYS A 131 22.18 -14.82 9.07
N GLU A 132 21.14 -14.55 9.83
CA GLU A 132 20.37 -15.57 10.54
C GLU A 132 19.81 -16.61 9.57
N PHE A 133 19.21 -16.17 8.45
CA PHE A 133 18.67 -17.07 7.45
C PHE A 133 19.75 -17.91 6.77
N ASP A 134 20.86 -17.31 6.32
CA ASP A 134 21.96 -18.03 5.66
C ASP A 134 22.62 -19.09 6.55
N SER A 135 22.63 -18.86 7.87
CA SER A 135 23.20 -19.80 8.84
C SER A 135 22.47 -21.15 8.88
N VAL A 136 21.21 -21.17 8.49
CA VAL A 136 20.35 -22.37 8.50
C VAL A 136 20.00 -22.84 7.09
N SER A 137 19.78 -21.89 6.17
CA SER A 137 19.40 -22.11 4.79
C SER A 137 20.35 -21.34 3.88
N ARG A 138 21.35 -22.01 3.31
CA ARG A 138 22.37 -21.38 2.46
C ARG A 138 21.74 -20.62 1.30
N LEU A 139 22.14 -19.36 1.15
CA LEU A 139 21.72 -18.49 0.06
C LEU A 139 22.43 -18.90 -1.23
N ASP A 140 21.67 -18.94 -2.32
CA ASP A 140 22.25 -19.05 -3.65
C ASP A 140 22.75 -17.70 -4.18
N GLN A 141 23.43 -17.73 -5.31
CA GLN A 141 23.99 -16.54 -5.95
C GLN A 141 22.92 -15.52 -6.36
N TRP A 142 21.76 -16.00 -6.82
CA TRP A 142 20.70 -15.14 -7.33
C TRP A 142 20.04 -14.37 -6.18
N LEU A 143 19.67 -15.06 -5.12
CA LEU A 143 19.07 -14.46 -3.93
C LEU A 143 20.07 -13.52 -3.24
N THR A 144 21.34 -13.89 -3.15
CA THR A 144 22.41 -13.00 -2.66
C THR A 144 22.47 -11.71 -3.48
N THR A 145 22.42 -11.82 -4.81
CA THR A 145 22.45 -10.66 -5.71
C THR A 145 21.23 -9.76 -5.49
N MET A 146 20.04 -10.34 -5.30
CA MET A 146 18.82 -9.58 -5.06
C MET A 146 18.86 -8.86 -3.70
N LEU A 147 19.24 -9.56 -2.64
CA LEU A 147 19.34 -9.01 -1.28
C LEU A 147 20.36 -7.87 -1.21
N LEU A 148 21.49 -7.98 -1.92
CA LEU A 148 22.47 -6.89 -2.01
C LEU A 148 21.90 -5.66 -2.72
N ARG A 149 21.10 -5.83 -3.76
CA ARG A 149 20.43 -4.71 -4.44
C ARG A 149 19.45 -4.00 -3.52
N ILE A 150 18.64 -4.74 -2.76
CA ILE A 150 17.72 -4.18 -1.77
C ILE A 150 18.51 -3.48 -0.65
N LYS A 151 19.59 -4.08 -0.14
CA LYS A 151 20.42 -3.43 0.89
C LYS A 151 20.98 -2.08 0.42
N LYS A 152 21.38 -1.96 -0.85
CA LYS A 152 21.87 -0.69 -1.41
C LYS A 152 20.79 0.40 -1.42
N THR A 153 19.51 0.05 -1.64
CA THR A 153 18.43 1.05 -1.59
C THR A 153 18.25 1.63 -0.19
N ILE A 154 18.46 0.82 0.85
CA ILE A 154 18.42 1.25 2.26
C ILE A 154 19.59 2.18 2.61
N GLN A 155 20.77 1.93 2.05
CA GLN A 155 21.97 2.72 2.33
C GLN A 155 22.04 4.04 1.56
N GLY A 156 21.03 4.34 0.73
CA GLY A 156 21.02 5.53 -0.13
C GLY A 156 22.03 5.49 -1.28
N ASP A 157 22.64 4.33 -1.53
CA ASP A 157 23.68 4.13 -2.55
C ASP A 157 23.03 3.86 -3.91
N ALA A 158 22.27 4.85 -4.41
CA ALA A 158 21.51 4.78 -5.67
C ALA A 158 22.38 4.86 -6.95
N GLY A 159 23.71 4.72 -6.81
CA GLY A 159 24.69 5.03 -7.86
C GLY A 159 24.74 4.09 -9.06
N ASP A 160 24.15 2.89 -8.99
CA ASP A 160 24.33 1.84 -10.02
C ASP A 160 23.03 1.14 -10.46
N LEU A 161 21.90 1.85 -10.46
CA LEU A 161 20.68 1.35 -11.12
C LEU A 161 20.65 1.83 -12.57
N LYS A 162 21.53 1.26 -13.41
CA LYS A 162 21.48 1.33 -14.88
C LYS A 162 21.07 -0.01 -15.46
#